data_AF-A0A843HGH0-F1
#
_entry.id   AF-A0A843HGH0-F1
#
_cell.length_a   1.000
_cell.length_b   1.000
_cell.length_c   1.000
_cell.angle_alpha   90.00
_cell.angle_beta   90.00
_cell.angle_gamma   90.00
#
_symmetry.space_group_name_H-M   'P 1'
#
loop_
_entity.id
_entity.type
_entity.pdbx_description
1 polymer ?
#
loop_
_entity_poly.entity_id
_entity_poly.type
_entity_poly.pdbx_seq_one_letter_code
_entity_poly.pdbx_strand_id
1 'polypeptide(L)'
;MSRKIAVTSLNASTLDIINTIRANASMEYQSLVPEISRTQDIPKVGEILYGYPALANQFLNALINRIALVRVKSATFNNAYAELKKGYLEFGETVEEVFVNIAKAREFSAEKAEAREFKRTLPDVRTAFHAMNWRVQYPVTIQDEDLRMAFMSAEGVQDLIARIVDSVYTASEYDEYLLFKYLMIKAIAHGKMYPVSIGTGTDMKEGAKAYRGTSNKLTFISDKYNADGVHTNTSKDDQFIFMDADYNASYDVEVLASAFNMDKADFMGRLKLIDDWTTFDNDRFEVIRANSDMIEAVTAEELALMANVKAVLVDREWFQIYDNQNKFTETYVASGEYWNYFYNVWKTVSSSPFSNAIVFVTTGANTSMDATKTVKIVDKSEGKEGLALSMEMLQGSVLKPIGGNAEFVQNEDATENGIGVKDYGALLVPLPLSALSASTIDLDMKVNGVNYSADNFNIASAKVGDEITFTKDA
;
A
#
# COMPACT_ATOMS: atom_id res chain seq x y z
N MET A 1 38.60 40.46 -11.36
CA MET A 1 38.78 39.86 -12.71
C MET A 1 38.47 38.38 -12.62
N SER A 2 37.30 37.96 -13.11
CA SER A 2 36.93 36.54 -13.19
C SER A 2 37.85 35.81 -14.16
N ARG A 3 38.68 34.89 -13.66
CA ARG A 3 39.28 33.86 -14.52
C ARG A 3 38.22 32.79 -14.75
N LYS A 4 37.62 32.78 -15.95
CA LYS A 4 36.91 31.60 -16.46
C LYS A 4 37.88 30.42 -16.42
N ILE A 5 37.56 29.39 -15.65
CA ILE A 5 38.19 28.07 -15.80
C ILE A 5 37.77 27.59 -17.19
N ALA A 6 38.75 27.26 -18.04
CA ALA A 6 38.50 26.76 -19.36
C ALA A 6 37.80 25.39 -19.24
N VAL A 7 36.54 25.33 -19.67
CA VAL A 7 35.86 24.06 -19.93
C VAL A 7 36.50 23.49 -21.19
N THR A 8 37.52 22.65 -21.05
CA THR A 8 38.01 21.82 -22.15
C THR A 8 37.07 20.63 -22.31
N SER A 9 36.15 20.71 -23.29
CA SER A 9 35.48 19.51 -23.80
C SER A 9 36.56 18.58 -24.36
N LEU A 10 36.79 17.47 -23.68
CA LEU A 10 37.77 16.47 -24.09
C LEU A 10 37.23 15.71 -25.32
N ASN A 11 37.32 16.31 -26.51
CA ASN A 11 37.08 15.66 -27.80
C ASN A 11 38.32 14.84 -28.19
N ALA A 12 38.82 13.99 -27.31
CA ALA A 12 39.89 13.07 -27.65
C ALA A 12 39.24 11.77 -28.13
N SER A 13 39.49 11.39 -29.38
CA SER A 13 39.08 10.07 -29.87
C SER A 13 39.84 8.98 -29.11
N THR A 14 39.33 7.75 -29.05
CA THR A 14 40.00 6.61 -28.40
C THR A 14 41.45 6.44 -28.87
N LEU A 15 41.74 6.85 -30.10
CA LEU A 15 43.07 6.85 -30.69
C LEU A 15 44.01 7.89 -30.03
N ASP A 16 43.51 9.11 -29.83
CA ASP A 16 44.26 10.17 -29.15
C ASP A 16 44.57 9.79 -27.70
N ILE A 17 43.62 9.12 -27.03
CA ILE A 17 43.80 8.64 -25.65
C ILE A 17 44.93 7.61 -25.58
N ILE A 18 44.95 6.61 -26.48
CA ILE A 18 45.97 5.55 -26.51
C ILE A 18 47.37 6.14 -26.78
N ASN A 19 47.49 7.03 -27.77
CA ASN A 19 48.78 7.62 -28.13
C ASN A 19 49.29 8.60 -27.05
N THR A 20 48.39 9.34 -26.40
CA THR A 20 48.77 10.24 -25.31
C THR A 20 49.09 9.47 -24.02
N ILE A 21 48.56 8.25 -23.82
CA ILE A 21 49.00 7.37 -22.73
C ILE A 21 50.40 6.85 -23.04
N ARG A 22 50.64 6.41 -24.27
CA ARG A 22 51.96 5.97 -24.73
C ARG A 22 53.03 7.05 -24.53
N ALA A 23 52.77 8.28 -24.97
CA ALA A 23 53.72 9.39 -24.86
C ALA A 23 54.15 9.74 -23.42
N ASN A 24 53.29 9.47 -22.43
CA ASN A 24 53.55 9.74 -21.01
C ASN A 24 53.90 8.48 -20.20
N ALA A 25 53.98 7.32 -20.86
CA ALA A 25 54.35 6.06 -20.23
C ALA A 25 55.88 5.88 -20.18
N SER A 26 56.33 4.90 -19.39
CA SER A 26 57.73 4.47 -19.32
C SER A 26 58.31 4.14 -20.71
N MET A 27 59.63 4.26 -20.84
CA MET A 27 60.35 3.99 -22.09
C MET A 27 60.12 2.55 -22.60
N GLU A 28 59.99 1.60 -21.67
CA GLU A 28 59.64 0.20 -21.94
C GLU A 28 58.24 0.08 -22.58
N TYR A 29 57.24 0.77 -22.04
CA TYR A 29 55.89 0.79 -22.61
C TYR A 29 55.87 1.41 -24.01
N GLN A 30 56.62 2.50 -24.23
CA GLN A 30 56.74 3.16 -25.53
C GLN A 30 57.41 2.28 -26.59
N SER A 31 58.34 1.41 -26.19
CA SER A 31 59.02 0.48 -27.10
C SER A 31 58.17 -0.72 -27.49
N LEU A 32 57.28 -1.18 -26.60
CA LEU A 32 56.51 -2.40 -26.79
C LEU A 32 55.11 -2.14 -27.36
N VAL A 33 54.50 -0.99 -27.02
CA VAL A 33 53.18 -0.59 -27.54
C VAL A 33 53.36 0.34 -28.74
N PRO A 34 52.86 -0.01 -29.94
CA PRO A 34 52.98 0.83 -31.12
C PRO A 34 52.07 2.06 -31.04
N GLU A 35 52.49 3.16 -31.67
CA GLU A 35 51.64 4.31 -31.92
C GLU A 35 50.66 3.99 -33.06
N ILE A 36 49.38 4.32 -32.86
CA ILE A 36 48.32 3.97 -33.81
C ILE A 36 47.78 5.21 -34.52
N SER A 37 47.60 5.14 -35.83
CA SER A 37 47.09 6.27 -36.64
C SER A 37 45.67 6.03 -37.18
N ARG A 38 45.13 4.80 -37.02
CA ARG A 38 43.78 4.43 -37.45
C ARG A 38 43.08 3.61 -36.36
N THR A 39 41.78 3.79 -36.21
CA THR A 39 40.92 3.06 -35.23
C THR A 39 40.97 1.54 -35.40
N GLN A 40 41.29 1.06 -36.60
CA GLN A 40 41.38 -0.36 -36.97
C GLN A 40 42.57 -1.07 -36.30
N ASP A 41 43.56 -0.32 -35.83
CA ASP A 41 44.78 -0.84 -35.19
C ASP A 41 44.64 -0.95 -33.65
N ILE A 42 43.51 -0.53 -33.08
CA ILE A 42 43.21 -0.65 -31.64
C ILE A 42 43.32 -2.10 -31.12
N PRO A 43 42.81 -3.13 -31.83
CA PRO A 43 42.93 -4.52 -31.35
C PRO A 43 44.38 -4.99 -31.21
N LYS A 44 45.32 -4.46 -32.01
CA LYS A 44 46.75 -4.80 -31.93
C LYS A 44 47.39 -4.30 -30.64
N VAL A 45 46.99 -3.11 -30.19
CA VAL A 45 47.40 -2.57 -28.88
C VAL A 45 46.77 -3.40 -27.76
N GLY A 46 45.51 -3.81 -27.91
CA GLY A 46 44.83 -4.70 -26.96
C GLY A 46 45.49 -6.06 -26.80
N GLU A 47 45.98 -6.66 -27.89
CA GLU A 47 46.67 -7.96 -27.87
C GLU A 47 48.01 -7.90 -27.09
N ILE A 48 48.77 -6.81 -27.25
CA ILE A 48 50.04 -6.59 -26.53
C ILE A 48 49.78 -6.36 -25.04
N LEU A 49 48.74 -5.60 -24.68
CA LEU A 49 48.36 -5.38 -23.29
C LEU A 49 47.84 -6.65 -22.61
N TYR A 50 47.15 -7.51 -23.37
CA TYR A 50 46.67 -8.81 -22.86
C TYR A 50 47.82 -9.79 -22.60
N GLY A 51 48.88 -9.76 -23.40
CA GLY A 51 50.06 -10.62 -23.23
C GLY A 51 51.01 -10.21 -22.09
N TYR A 52 50.94 -8.97 -21.60
CA TYR A 52 51.85 -8.41 -20.61
C TYR A 52 51.12 -7.71 -19.44
N PRO A 53 50.83 -8.43 -18.33
CA PRO A 53 50.09 -7.89 -17.19
C PRO A 53 50.67 -6.63 -16.56
N ALA A 54 52.00 -6.45 -16.59
CA ALA A 54 52.66 -5.24 -16.08
C ALA A 54 52.35 -3.98 -16.91
N LEU A 55 52.29 -4.11 -18.23
CA LEU A 55 51.92 -3.01 -19.13
C LEU A 55 50.42 -2.70 -19.03
N ALA A 56 49.58 -3.72 -18.84
CA ALA A 56 48.15 -3.56 -18.58
C ALA A 56 47.90 -2.74 -17.30
N ASN A 57 48.60 -3.01 -16.21
CA ASN A 57 48.48 -2.25 -14.97
C ASN A 57 48.93 -0.79 -15.11
N GLN A 58 49.96 -0.52 -15.92
CA GLN A 58 50.42 0.83 -16.20
C GLN A 58 49.42 1.60 -17.09
N PHE A 59 48.81 0.93 -18.07
CA PHE A 59 47.74 1.49 -18.90
C PHE A 59 46.48 1.79 -18.07
N LEU A 60 46.09 0.88 -17.18
CA LEU A 60 44.96 1.06 -16.26
C LEU A 60 45.18 2.21 -15.27
N ASN A 61 46.38 2.32 -14.66
CA ASN A 61 46.71 3.45 -13.80
C ASN A 61 46.70 4.80 -14.54
N ALA A 62 47.12 4.83 -15.80
CA ALA A 62 47.07 6.03 -16.64
C ALA A 62 45.65 6.39 -17.09
N LEU A 63 44.76 5.39 -17.27
CA LEU A 63 43.33 5.58 -17.51
C LEU A 63 42.61 6.10 -16.26
N ILE A 64 42.91 5.54 -15.08
CA ILE A 64 42.36 5.96 -13.78
C ILE A 64 42.70 7.44 -13.50
N ASN A 65 43.95 7.85 -13.74
CA ASN A 65 44.38 9.25 -13.61
C ASN A 65 43.78 10.21 -14.67
N ARG A 66 42.99 9.73 -15.63
CA ARG A 66 42.39 10.51 -16.73
C ARG A 66 40.87 10.46 -16.82
N ILE A 67 40.18 9.87 -15.84
CA ILE A 67 38.72 10.01 -15.71
C ILE A 67 38.42 11.46 -15.30
N ALA A 68 38.44 12.37 -16.27
CA ALA A 68 38.37 13.82 -16.09
C ALA A 68 36.96 14.35 -15.78
N LEU A 69 35.95 13.48 -15.75
CA LEU A 69 34.57 13.87 -15.48
C LEU A 69 33.77 12.71 -14.89
N VAL A 70 33.56 12.73 -13.57
CA VAL A 70 32.57 11.88 -12.92
C VAL A 70 31.23 12.62 -12.98
N ARG A 71 30.30 12.15 -13.81
CA ARG A 71 28.91 12.64 -13.79
C ARG A 71 28.11 11.83 -12.79
N VAL A 72 27.90 12.37 -11.61
CA VAL A 72 26.97 11.78 -10.64
C VAL A 72 25.55 12.12 -11.07
N LYS A 73 24.74 11.10 -11.37
CA LYS A 73 23.30 11.25 -11.62
C LYS A 73 22.54 10.74 -10.41
N SER A 74 21.60 11.54 -9.91
CA SER A 74 20.62 11.11 -8.91
C SER A 74 19.23 11.42 -9.45
N ALA A 75 18.29 10.51 -9.25
CA ALA A 75 16.87 10.73 -9.52
C ALA A 75 16.21 11.27 -8.24
N THR A 76 15.33 12.26 -8.37
CA THR A 76 14.49 12.72 -7.27
C THR A 76 13.08 12.19 -7.49
N PHE A 77 12.44 11.77 -6.41
CA PHE A 77 11.06 11.32 -6.41
C PHE A 77 10.33 12.04 -5.28
N ASN A 78 9.16 12.59 -5.58
CA ASN A 78 8.30 13.23 -4.60
C ASN A 78 6.97 12.47 -4.57
N ASN A 79 6.51 12.10 -3.38
CA ASN A 79 5.25 11.38 -3.26
C ASN A 79 4.05 12.27 -3.63
N ALA A 80 3.34 11.92 -4.72
CA ALA A 80 2.16 12.65 -5.18
C ALA A 80 0.95 12.55 -4.23
N TYR A 81 1.00 11.64 -3.24
CA TYR A 81 -0.07 11.34 -2.30
C TYR A 81 0.13 11.98 -0.92
N ALA A 82 1.20 12.75 -0.73
CA ALA A 82 1.53 13.36 0.57
C ALA A 82 0.38 14.23 1.15
N GLU A 83 -0.48 14.82 0.30
CA GLU A 83 -1.64 15.61 0.76
C GLU A 83 -2.72 14.79 1.48
N LEU A 84 -2.69 13.47 1.35
CA LEU A 84 -3.66 12.56 1.97
C LEU A 84 -3.26 12.13 3.38
N LYS A 85 -2.06 12.54 3.83
CA LYS A 85 -1.59 12.29 5.19
C LYS A 85 -2.33 13.16 6.19
N LYS A 86 -2.53 12.65 7.40
CA LYS A 86 -3.26 13.33 8.49
C LYS A 86 -2.38 14.23 9.35
N GLY A 87 -1.07 14.18 9.15
CA GLY A 87 -0.10 15.01 9.84
C GLY A 87 0.79 14.21 10.77
N TYR A 88 1.31 14.89 11.80
CA TYR A 88 2.31 14.36 12.72
C TYR A 88 1.70 14.05 14.09
N LEU A 89 1.90 12.83 14.59
CA LEU A 89 1.52 12.38 15.93
C LEU A 89 2.76 12.39 16.82
N GLU A 90 2.89 13.41 17.66
CA GLU A 90 4.03 13.56 18.56
C GLU A 90 3.97 12.60 19.77
N PHE A 91 2.75 12.28 20.24
CA PHE A 91 2.52 11.41 21.39
C PHE A 91 1.32 10.50 21.14
N GLY A 92 1.39 9.28 21.68
CA GLY A 92 0.36 8.26 21.53
C GLY A 92 0.73 7.20 20.49
N GLU A 93 0.51 5.94 20.83
CA GLU A 93 0.78 4.78 19.96
C GLU A 93 -0.43 4.46 19.07
N THR A 94 -1.64 4.81 19.51
CA THR A 94 -2.90 4.48 18.87
C THR A 94 -3.76 5.71 18.62
N VAL A 95 -4.43 5.73 17.47
CA VAL A 95 -5.49 6.68 17.12
C VAL A 95 -6.82 5.94 17.17
N GLU A 96 -7.80 6.50 17.85
CA GLU A 96 -9.17 5.97 17.89
C GLU A 96 -10.08 6.84 17.01
N GLU A 97 -10.69 6.22 16.00
CA GLU A 97 -11.76 6.81 15.20
C GLU A 97 -13.10 6.39 15.81
N VAL A 98 -13.98 7.36 16.09
CA VAL A 98 -15.33 7.11 16.64
C VAL A 98 -16.37 7.65 15.68
N PHE A 99 -17.28 6.78 15.23
CA PHE A 99 -18.37 7.14 14.34
C PHE A 99 -19.72 6.97 15.03
N VAL A 100 -20.56 8.01 14.98
CA VAL A 100 -21.92 7.97 15.50
C VAL A 100 -22.89 7.88 14.34
N ASN A 101 -23.61 6.76 14.25
CA ASN A 101 -24.55 6.50 13.16
C ASN A 101 -25.85 7.29 13.35
N ILE A 102 -26.62 7.45 12.27
CA ILE A 102 -27.92 8.14 12.33
C ILE A 102 -28.90 7.36 13.22
N ALA A 103 -29.66 8.09 14.04
CA ALA A 103 -30.64 7.49 14.93
C ALA A 103 -31.82 6.87 14.15
N LYS A 104 -32.26 5.69 14.57
CA LYS A 104 -33.45 5.02 14.00
C LYS A 104 -34.72 5.77 14.42
N ALA A 105 -35.54 6.15 13.43
CA ALA A 105 -36.85 6.73 13.70
C ALA A 105 -37.79 5.67 14.29
N ARG A 106 -38.69 6.11 15.17
CA ARG A 106 -39.78 5.29 15.71
C ARG A 106 -41.09 6.05 15.59
N GLU A 107 -42.20 5.32 15.46
CA GLU A 107 -43.53 5.92 15.43
C GLU A 107 -43.82 6.70 16.73
N PHE A 108 -44.53 7.82 16.59
CA PHE A 108 -45.13 8.52 17.72
C PHE A 108 -46.47 7.87 18.07
N SER A 109 -46.60 7.36 19.30
CA SER A 109 -47.86 6.82 19.84
C SER A 109 -47.93 7.11 21.34
N ALA A 110 -49.02 7.74 21.77
CA ALA A 110 -49.28 8.07 23.16
C ALA A 110 -49.61 6.82 23.99
N GLU A 111 -50.28 5.85 23.39
CA GLU A 111 -50.67 4.59 24.03
C GLU A 111 -49.45 3.74 24.42
N LYS A 112 -48.36 3.83 23.64
CA LYS A 112 -47.11 3.12 23.92
C LYS A 112 -46.14 3.96 24.78
N ALA A 113 -46.53 5.16 25.23
CA ALA A 113 -45.63 6.09 25.91
C ALA A 113 -45.22 5.60 27.31
N GLU A 114 -46.17 5.11 28.12
CA GLU A 114 -45.90 4.60 29.47
C GLU A 114 -44.85 3.47 29.46
N ALA A 115 -44.96 2.55 28.49
CA ALA A 115 -44.00 1.47 28.31
C ALA A 115 -42.63 1.91 27.76
N ARG A 116 -42.48 3.18 27.33
CA ARG A 116 -41.29 3.72 26.65
C ARG A 116 -40.63 4.88 27.39
N GLU A 117 -41.31 5.55 28.31
CA GLU A 117 -40.87 6.80 28.95
C GLU A 117 -39.49 6.67 29.62
N PHE A 118 -39.26 5.56 30.31
CA PHE A 118 -37.98 5.28 30.98
C PHE A 118 -37.11 4.26 30.25
N LYS A 119 -37.48 3.83 29.03
CA LYS A 119 -36.62 2.94 28.24
C LYS A 119 -35.45 3.72 27.67
N ARG A 120 -34.24 3.25 27.96
CA ARG A 120 -33.01 3.81 27.41
C ARG A 120 -32.82 3.30 25.99
N THR A 121 -32.70 4.22 25.02
CA THR A 121 -32.24 3.90 23.66
C THR A 121 -30.77 4.25 23.57
N LEU A 122 -29.92 3.24 23.39
CA LEU A 122 -28.48 3.46 23.23
C LEU A 122 -28.20 3.99 21.81
N PRO A 123 -27.29 4.96 21.65
CA PRO A 123 -26.82 5.37 20.34
C PRO A 123 -25.98 4.26 19.70
N ASP A 124 -26.03 4.18 18.37
CA ASP A 124 -25.16 3.31 17.57
C ASP A 124 -23.82 4.03 17.35
N VAL A 125 -22.82 3.62 18.12
CA VAL A 125 -21.46 4.17 18.10
C VAL A 125 -20.51 3.04 17.73
N ARG A 126 -19.70 3.27 16.70
CA ARG A 126 -18.68 2.34 16.22
C ARG A 126 -17.30 2.96 16.42
N THR A 127 -16.32 2.12 16.69
CA THR A 127 -14.95 2.55 16.98
C THR A 127 -13.95 1.73 16.19
N ALA A 128 -12.93 2.38 15.65
CA ALA A 128 -11.79 1.74 14.99
C ALA A 128 -10.48 2.24 15.60
N PHE A 129 -9.51 1.35 15.75
CA PHE A 129 -8.19 1.69 16.30
C PHE A 129 -7.12 1.56 15.21
N HIS A 130 -6.26 2.56 15.11
CA HIS A 130 -5.12 2.59 14.21
C HIS A 130 -3.84 2.67 15.05
N ALA A 131 -2.96 1.68 14.91
CA ALA A 131 -1.71 1.60 15.67
C ALA A 131 -0.50 1.74 14.74
N MET A 132 0.62 2.19 15.30
CA MET A 132 1.89 2.29 14.56
C MET A 132 2.33 0.91 14.05
N ASN A 133 2.52 0.80 12.75
CA ASN A 133 2.86 -0.45 12.05
C ASN A 133 3.97 -0.27 11.00
N TRP A 134 4.58 0.91 10.94
CA TRP A 134 5.73 1.15 10.08
C TRP A 134 6.88 1.72 10.89
N ARG A 135 8.02 1.03 10.87
CA ARG A 135 9.22 1.43 11.58
C ARG A 135 10.45 1.05 10.79
N VAL A 136 10.99 1.99 10.02
CA VAL A 136 12.12 1.75 9.12
C VAL A 136 13.23 2.74 9.40
N GLN A 137 14.46 2.27 9.20
CA GLN A 137 15.66 3.09 9.25
C GLN A 137 16.38 2.97 7.90
N TYR A 138 16.81 4.10 7.36
CA TYR A 138 17.63 4.18 6.15
C TYR A 138 19.06 4.52 6.55
N PRO A 139 19.94 3.51 6.68
CA PRO A 139 21.34 3.72 7.03
C PRO A 139 22.17 4.07 5.79
N VAL A 140 23.09 5.01 5.94
CA VAL A 140 24.09 5.37 4.94
C VAL A 140 25.42 5.64 5.63
N THR A 141 26.50 5.07 5.11
CA THR A 141 27.86 5.31 5.61
C THR A 141 28.64 6.13 4.58
N ILE A 142 29.31 7.18 5.04
CA ILE A 142 30.15 8.05 4.22
C ILE A 142 31.57 8.04 4.80
N GLN A 143 32.53 7.63 4.00
CA GLN A 143 33.95 7.64 4.34
C GLN A 143 34.65 8.73 3.54
N ASP A 144 34.90 9.86 4.19
CA ASP A 144 35.38 11.09 3.53
C ASP A 144 36.74 10.90 2.86
N GLU A 145 37.64 10.13 3.47
CA GLU A 145 39.01 9.94 2.96
C GLU A 145 39.05 9.12 1.65
N ASP A 146 38.23 8.08 1.54
CA ASP A 146 38.13 7.29 0.30
C ASP A 146 37.52 8.13 -0.84
N LEU A 147 36.53 8.96 -0.52
CA LEU A 147 35.93 9.88 -1.49
C LEU A 147 36.91 10.97 -1.93
N ARG A 148 37.76 11.47 -1.04
CA ARG A 148 38.84 12.41 -1.39
C ARG A 148 39.88 11.79 -2.33
N MET A 149 40.17 10.49 -2.19
CA MET A 149 41.05 9.79 -3.12
C MET A 149 40.41 9.55 -4.49
N ALA A 150 39.09 9.36 -4.54
CA ALA A 150 38.35 9.07 -5.78
C ALA A 150 38.07 10.30 -6.65
N PHE A 151 38.13 11.52 -6.11
CA PHE A 151 37.78 12.75 -6.81
C PHE A 151 38.94 13.74 -6.89
N MET A 152 39.13 14.35 -8.06
CA MET A 152 40.16 15.38 -8.29
C MET A 152 39.74 16.80 -7.83
N SER A 153 38.49 16.98 -7.38
CA SER A 153 37.95 18.26 -6.92
C SER A 153 37.15 18.12 -5.62
N ALA A 154 37.39 19.03 -4.67
CA ALA A 154 36.65 19.08 -3.40
C ALA A 154 35.14 19.32 -3.61
N GLU A 155 34.77 20.05 -4.65
CA GLU A 155 33.38 20.30 -5.04
C GLU A 155 32.67 19.02 -5.52
N GLY A 156 33.38 18.12 -6.23
CA GLY A 156 32.83 16.84 -6.67
C GLY A 156 32.56 15.87 -5.52
N VAL A 157 33.42 15.90 -4.49
CA VAL A 157 33.20 15.14 -3.24
C VAL A 157 31.95 15.66 -2.53
N GLN A 158 31.80 16.98 -2.40
CA GLN A 158 30.63 17.58 -1.74
C GLN A 158 29.31 17.30 -2.49
N ASP A 159 29.30 17.37 -3.82
CA ASP A 159 28.11 17.04 -4.62
C ASP A 159 27.74 15.56 -4.51
N LEU A 160 28.73 14.66 -4.47
CA LEU A 160 28.45 13.23 -4.24
C LEU A 160 27.88 12.99 -2.84
N ILE A 161 28.47 13.57 -1.79
CA ILE A 161 27.99 13.45 -0.42
C ILE A 161 26.55 13.97 -0.30
N ALA A 162 26.26 15.14 -0.87
CA ALA A 162 24.92 15.71 -0.89
C ALA A 162 23.92 14.77 -1.58
N ARG A 163 24.27 14.20 -2.73
CA ARG A 163 23.41 13.23 -3.45
C ARG A 163 23.21 11.93 -2.70
N ILE A 164 24.22 11.46 -1.96
CA ILE A 164 24.11 10.29 -1.09
C ILE A 164 23.08 10.58 0.01
N VAL A 165 23.13 11.75 0.63
CA VAL A 165 22.13 12.17 1.64
C VAL A 165 20.74 12.35 1.01
N ASP A 166 20.63 12.99 -0.16
CA ASP A 166 19.35 13.15 -0.88
C ASP A 166 18.72 11.81 -1.28
N SER A 167 19.55 10.79 -1.55
CA SER A 167 19.07 9.45 -1.87
C SER A 167 18.28 8.82 -0.72
N VAL A 168 18.61 9.18 0.53
CA VAL A 168 17.91 8.71 1.73
C VAL A 168 16.49 9.26 1.79
N TYR A 169 16.32 10.56 1.50
CA TYR A 169 15.00 11.18 1.43
C TYR A 169 14.20 10.63 0.25
N THR A 170 14.83 10.48 -0.91
CA THR A 170 14.19 9.88 -2.10
C THR A 170 13.71 8.45 -1.84
N ALA A 171 14.52 7.65 -1.13
CA ALA A 171 14.16 6.30 -0.71
C ALA A 171 12.91 6.30 0.19
N SER A 172 12.87 7.21 1.17
CA SER A 172 11.72 7.35 2.06
C SER A 172 10.45 7.80 1.34
N GLU A 173 10.55 8.73 0.39
CA GLU A 173 9.40 9.20 -0.42
C GLU A 173 8.87 8.10 -1.34
N TYR A 174 9.76 7.30 -1.93
CA TYR A 174 9.37 6.16 -2.77
C TYR A 174 8.71 5.05 -1.94
N ASP A 175 9.25 4.70 -0.77
CA ASP A 175 8.61 3.75 0.14
C ASP A 175 7.25 4.24 0.62
N GLU A 176 7.11 5.54 0.86
CA GLU A 176 5.81 6.10 1.23
C GLU A 176 4.80 5.95 0.08
N TYR A 177 5.18 6.24 -1.17
CA TYR A 177 4.34 5.96 -2.34
C TYR A 177 3.91 4.48 -2.41
N LEU A 178 4.86 3.56 -2.20
CA LEU A 178 4.56 2.12 -2.17
C LEU A 178 3.62 1.74 -1.03
N LEU A 179 3.70 2.40 0.13
CA LEU A 179 2.78 2.18 1.25
C LEU A 179 1.32 2.54 0.92
N PHE A 180 1.10 3.63 0.19
CA PHE A 180 -0.24 3.97 -0.30
C PHE A 180 -0.77 2.91 -1.27
N LYS A 181 0.08 2.46 -2.22
CA LYS A 181 -0.25 1.38 -3.16
C LYS A 181 -0.57 0.07 -2.42
N TYR A 182 0.27 -0.28 -1.45
CA TYR A 182 0.09 -1.45 -0.57
C TYR A 182 -1.27 -1.44 0.14
N LEU A 183 -1.63 -0.32 0.78
CA LEU A 183 -2.92 -0.18 1.48
C LEU A 183 -4.11 -0.41 0.54
N MET A 184 -4.06 0.16 -0.67
CA MET A 184 -5.12 -0.04 -1.65
C MET A 184 -5.20 -1.50 -2.10
N ILE A 185 -4.08 -2.11 -2.48
CA ILE A 185 -4.05 -3.52 -2.93
C ILE A 185 -4.60 -4.43 -1.83
N LYS A 186 -4.12 -4.29 -0.59
CA LYS A 186 -4.59 -5.09 0.55
C LYS A 186 -6.06 -4.86 0.86
N ALA A 187 -6.52 -3.61 0.84
CA ALA A 187 -7.94 -3.31 1.05
C ALA A 187 -8.82 -3.92 -0.06
N ILE A 188 -8.41 -3.87 -1.31
CA ILE A 188 -9.14 -4.46 -2.43
C ILE A 188 -9.13 -6.00 -2.32
N ALA A 189 -7.97 -6.59 -2.04
CA ALA A 189 -7.82 -8.04 -1.89
C ALA A 189 -8.56 -8.59 -0.68
N HIS A 190 -8.68 -7.83 0.40
CA HIS A 190 -9.49 -8.21 1.57
C HIS A 190 -10.93 -7.69 1.44
N GLY A 191 -11.35 -7.25 0.24
CA GLY A 191 -12.73 -6.86 -0.02
C GLY A 191 -13.26 -5.68 0.79
N LYS A 192 -12.40 -4.85 1.38
CA LYS A 192 -12.79 -3.66 2.15
C LYS A 192 -13.27 -2.50 1.28
N MET A 193 -13.26 -2.66 -0.06
CA MET A 193 -13.76 -1.68 -1.02
C MET A 193 -14.95 -2.24 -1.80
N TYR A 194 -15.92 -1.38 -2.08
CA TYR A 194 -17.11 -1.78 -2.84
C TYR A 194 -16.80 -1.86 -4.35
N PRO A 195 -16.93 -3.03 -5.02
CA PRO A 195 -16.63 -3.14 -6.44
C PRO A 195 -17.77 -2.62 -7.31
N VAL A 196 -17.41 -1.86 -8.33
CA VAL A 196 -18.30 -1.37 -9.39
C VAL A 196 -17.76 -1.83 -10.73
N SER A 197 -18.59 -2.53 -11.51
CA SER A 197 -18.23 -2.95 -12.86
C SER A 197 -18.22 -1.76 -13.82
N ILE A 198 -17.17 -1.64 -14.62
CA ILE A 198 -17.06 -0.67 -15.73
C ILE A 198 -17.22 -1.34 -17.11
N GLY A 199 -17.76 -2.55 -17.16
CA GLY A 199 -17.84 -3.33 -18.39
C GLY A 199 -16.51 -3.99 -18.74
N THR A 200 -16.23 -4.17 -20.03
CA THR A 200 -15.00 -4.85 -20.51
C THR A 200 -13.73 -4.05 -20.28
N GLY A 201 -13.83 -2.76 -19.94
CA GLY A 201 -12.68 -1.85 -19.81
C GLY A 201 -12.12 -1.36 -21.15
N THR A 202 -12.72 -1.73 -22.27
CA THR A 202 -12.32 -1.29 -23.63
C THR A 202 -13.07 -0.05 -24.10
N ASP A 203 -14.30 0.17 -23.59
CA ASP A 203 -15.07 1.38 -23.88
C ASP A 203 -14.88 2.38 -22.73
N MET A 204 -14.06 3.41 -22.98
CA MET A 204 -13.75 4.43 -21.99
C MET A 204 -14.98 5.24 -21.58
N LYS A 205 -16.04 5.29 -22.40
CA LYS A 205 -17.28 6.02 -22.09
C LYS A 205 -18.10 5.32 -21.01
N GLU A 206 -18.07 3.99 -20.96
CA GLU A 206 -18.72 3.23 -19.88
C GLU A 206 -18.01 3.46 -18.54
N GLY A 207 -16.68 3.49 -18.56
CA GLY A 207 -15.87 3.92 -17.41
C GLY A 207 -16.24 5.34 -16.95
N ALA A 208 -16.27 6.31 -17.86
CA ALA A 208 -16.65 7.69 -17.56
C ALA A 208 -18.02 7.80 -16.87
N LYS A 209 -19.03 7.10 -17.40
CA LYS A 209 -20.38 7.06 -16.80
C LYS A 209 -20.35 6.47 -15.40
N ALA A 210 -19.62 5.38 -15.19
CA ALA A 210 -19.49 4.72 -13.89
C ALA A 210 -18.79 5.62 -12.86
N TYR A 211 -17.68 6.27 -13.23
CA TYR A 211 -16.96 7.19 -12.35
C TYR A 211 -17.84 8.36 -11.93
N ARG A 212 -18.44 9.06 -12.90
CA ARG A 212 -19.33 10.22 -12.66
C ARG A 212 -20.56 9.83 -11.85
N GLY A 213 -21.21 8.74 -12.24
CA GLY A 213 -22.43 8.25 -11.59
C GLY A 213 -22.19 7.86 -10.14
N THR A 214 -21.08 7.16 -9.87
CA THR A 214 -20.73 6.75 -8.50
C THR A 214 -20.28 7.94 -7.66
N SER A 215 -19.46 8.83 -8.21
CA SER A 215 -19.05 10.07 -7.56
C SER A 215 -20.23 10.97 -7.17
N ASN A 216 -21.32 11.00 -7.95
CA ASN A 216 -22.55 11.70 -7.59
C ASN A 216 -23.34 10.97 -6.51
N LYS A 217 -23.30 9.63 -6.46
CA LYS A 217 -23.98 8.86 -5.41
C LYS A 217 -23.34 9.07 -4.05
N LEU A 218 -22.00 9.19 -4.01
CA LEU A 218 -21.26 9.44 -2.77
C LEU A 218 -21.64 10.74 -2.06
N THR A 219 -22.17 11.75 -2.76
CA THR A 219 -22.61 12.99 -2.09
C THR A 219 -23.88 12.81 -1.25
N PHE A 220 -24.63 11.72 -1.49
CA PHE A 220 -25.80 11.35 -0.71
C PHE A 220 -25.41 10.34 0.38
N ILE A 221 -26.06 10.44 1.54
CA ILE A 221 -25.83 9.53 2.66
C ILE A 221 -26.22 8.11 2.25
N SER A 222 -25.28 7.17 2.41
CA SER A 222 -25.48 5.74 2.17
C SER A 222 -24.57 4.91 3.08
N ASP A 223 -25.04 3.72 3.42
CA ASP A 223 -24.31 2.66 4.13
C ASP A 223 -23.52 1.73 3.19
N LYS A 224 -23.66 1.89 1.88
CA LYS A 224 -23.25 0.89 0.90
C LYS A 224 -21.75 0.86 0.59
N TYR A 225 -21.09 2.01 0.68
CA TYR A 225 -19.78 2.22 0.06
C TYR A 225 -18.62 2.26 1.07
N ASN A 226 -18.86 1.99 2.34
CA ASN A 226 -17.82 1.88 3.37
C ASN A 226 -17.78 0.46 3.93
N ALA A 227 -16.65 0.09 4.54
CA ALA A 227 -16.41 -1.28 4.98
C ALA A 227 -17.31 -1.69 6.16
N ASP A 228 -17.67 -0.74 7.02
CA ASP A 228 -18.43 -1.03 8.25
C ASP A 228 -19.96 -1.00 8.05
N GLY A 229 -20.47 -0.40 6.97
CA GLY A 229 -21.91 -0.26 6.70
C GLY A 229 -22.58 0.90 7.44
N VAL A 230 -21.84 1.98 7.74
CA VAL A 230 -22.36 3.18 8.42
C VAL A 230 -22.90 4.21 7.43
N HIS A 231 -23.91 4.98 7.83
CA HIS A 231 -24.49 6.00 6.96
C HIS A 231 -23.55 7.20 6.79
N THR A 232 -22.84 7.26 5.67
CA THR A 232 -21.85 8.31 5.40
C THR A 232 -21.99 8.88 3.99
N ASN A 233 -21.46 10.08 3.78
CA ASN A 233 -21.37 10.74 2.48
C ASN A 233 -20.00 11.40 2.30
N THR A 234 -19.60 11.58 1.05
CA THR A 234 -18.31 12.20 0.70
C THR A 234 -18.55 13.35 -0.27
N SER A 235 -18.09 14.54 0.12
CA SER A 235 -18.15 15.75 -0.71
C SER A 235 -17.30 15.58 -1.98
N LYS A 236 -17.60 16.30 -3.08
CA LYS A 236 -16.83 16.18 -4.32
C LYS A 236 -15.35 16.56 -4.15
N ASP A 237 -15.07 17.56 -3.32
CA ASP A 237 -13.72 18.09 -3.12
C ASP A 237 -12.82 17.14 -2.32
N ASP A 238 -13.44 16.20 -1.59
CA ASP A 238 -12.78 15.18 -0.77
C ASP A 238 -12.76 13.81 -1.48
N GLN A 239 -13.22 13.73 -2.73
CA GLN A 239 -13.13 12.53 -3.55
C GLN A 239 -11.81 12.47 -4.32
N PHE A 240 -11.05 11.40 -4.09
CA PHE A 240 -9.81 11.11 -4.79
C PHE A 240 -9.95 9.84 -5.62
N ILE A 241 -9.74 9.96 -6.93
CA ILE A 241 -9.70 8.81 -7.85
C ILE A 241 -8.25 8.50 -8.23
N PHE A 242 -7.87 7.25 -8.06
CA PHE A 242 -6.57 6.71 -8.45
C PHE A 242 -6.76 5.90 -9.72
N MET A 243 -6.09 6.30 -10.80
CA MET A 243 -6.18 5.63 -12.10
C MET A 243 -4.81 5.19 -12.57
N ASP A 244 -4.78 4.01 -13.19
CA ASP A 244 -3.60 3.49 -13.88
C ASP A 244 -3.16 4.45 -15.01
N ALA A 245 -1.85 4.64 -15.17
CA ALA A 245 -1.29 5.62 -16.09
C ALA A 245 -1.72 5.37 -17.56
N ASP A 246 -1.65 4.11 -18.00
CA ASP A 246 -2.02 3.71 -19.37
C ASP A 246 -3.53 3.83 -19.60
N TYR A 247 -4.33 3.43 -18.61
CA TYR A 247 -5.77 3.57 -18.66
C TYR A 247 -6.21 5.05 -18.70
N ASN A 248 -5.59 5.91 -17.89
CA ASN A 248 -5.87 7.34 -17.89
C ASN A 248 -5.53 8.00 -19.24
N ALA A 249 -4.39 7.65 -19.84
CA ALA A 249 -4.01 8.16 -21.15
C ALA A 249 -5.06 7.80 -22.23
N SER A 250 -5.60 6.58 -22.18
CA SER A 250 -6.67 6.15 -23.08
C SER A 250 -7.97 6.90 -22.83
N TYR A 251 -8.32 7.13 -21.56
CA TYR A 251 -9.49 7.90 -21.15
C TYR A 251 -9.44 9.35 -21.67
N ASP A 252 -8.30 10.03 -21.52
CA ASP A 252 -8.13 11.41 -21.96
C ASP A 252 -8.29 11.56 -23.49
N VAL A 253 -7.69 10.64 -24.25
CA VAL A 253 -7.76 10.68 -25.72
C VAL A 253 -9.16 10.34 -26.24
N GLU A 254 -9.85 9.37 -25.65
CA GLU A 254 -11.14 8.91 -26.19
C GLU A 254 -12.33 9.71 -25.67
N VAL A 255 -12.32 10.09 -24.39
CA VAL A 255 -13.46 10.73 -23.73
C VAL A 255 -13.32 12.24 -23.75
N LEU A 256 -12.18 12.79 -23.33
CA LEU A 256 -12.00 14.24 -23.24
C LEU A 256 -11.80 14.87 -24.63
N ALA A 257 -11.06 14.22 -25.52
CA ALA A 257 -10.88 14.77 -26.88
C ALA A 257 -12.16 14.73 -27.72
N SER A 258 -13.11 13.82 -27.41
CA SER A 258 -14.41 13.75 -28.10
C SER A 258 -15.51 14.60 -27.45
N ALA A 259 -15.24 15.20 -26.28
CA ALA A 259 -16.21 16.00 -25.55
C ALA A 259 -16.19 17.47 -25.98
N PHE A 260 -17.28 17.92 -26.61
CA PHE A 260 -17.50 19.35 -26.88
C PHE A 260 -17.58 20.23 -25.63
N ASN A 261 -17.84 19.63 -24.45
CA ASN A 261 -17.84 20.31 -23.16
C ASN A 261 -16.93 19.52 -22.21
N MET A 262 -15.66 19.90 -22.14
CA MET A 262 -14.66 19.22 -21.30
C MET A 262 -15.09 19.23 -19.82
N ASP A 263 -15.57 20.36 -19.30
CA ASP A 263 -16.05 20.48 -17.91
C ASP A 263 -17.19 19.51 -17.55
N LYS A 264 -17.98 19.09 -18.55
CA LYS A 264 -19.07 18.12 -18.39
C LYS A 264 -18.66 16.71 -18.73
N ALA A 265 -17.45 16.45 -19.21
CA ALA A 265 -16.92 15.11 -19.41
C ALA A 265 -15.92 14.73 -18.33
N ASP A 266 -15.24 15.74 -17.76
CA ASP A 266 -14.24 15.58 -16.73
C ASP A 266 -14.83 15.00 -15.43
N PHE A 267 -13.99 14.25 -14.73
CA PHE A 267 -14.26 13.82 -13.38
C PHE A 267 -14.10 15.02 -12.44
N MET A 268 -15.15 15.34 -11.68
CA MET A 268 -15.19 16.55 -10.85
C MET A 268 -14.43 16.43 -9.52
N GLY A 269 -13.80 15.28 -9.24
CA GLY A 269 -12.94 15.09 -8.06
C GLY A 269 -11.46 15.16 -8.43
N ARG A 270 -10.58 14.79 -7.48
CA ARG A 270 -9.13 14.87 -7.67
C ARG A 270 -8.57 13.59 -8.27
N LEU A 271 -8.01 13.68 -9.48
CA LEU A 271 -7.31 12.58 -10.14
C LEU A 271 -5.88 12.43 -9.60
N LYS A 272 -5.51 11.19 -9.28
CA LYS A 272 -4.16 10.76 -8.92
C LYS A 272 -3.76 9.60 -9.83
N LEU A 273 -2.56 9.68 -10.38
CA LEU A 273 -2.03 8.62 -11.25
C LEU A 273 -1.23 7.63 -10.40
N ILE A 274 -1.50 6.35 -10.63
CA ILE A 274 -0.65 5.25 -10.19
C ILE A 274 0.11 4.70 -11.40
N ASP A 275 1.29 4.15 -11.16
CA ASP A 275 2.12 3.53 -12.20
C ASP A 275 1.43 2.34 -12.87
N ASP A 276 1.04 1.35 -12.08
CA ASP A 276 0.24 0.21 -12.48
C ASP A 276 -0.46 -0.41 -11.26
N TRP A 277 -1.38 -1.36 -11.48
CA TRP A 277 -1.96 -2.16 -10.39
C TRP A 277 -1.37 -3.57 -10.29
N THR A 278 -0.69 -4.05 -11.33
CA THR A 278 -0.27 -5.46 -11.46
C THR A 278 1.11 -5.75 -10.90
N THR A 279 1.91 -4.73 -10.60
CA THR A 279 3.24 -4.90 -10.03
C THR A 279 3.35 -4.27 -8.65
N PHE A 280 4.22 -4.83 -7.82
CA PHE A 280 4.55 -4.28 -6.52
C PHE A 280 6.01 -4.62 -6.21
N ASP A 281 6.78 -3.65 -5.71
CA ASP A 281 8.19 -3.85 -5.33
C ASP A 281 8.29 -4.62 -4.01
N ASN A 282 8.09 -5.94 -4.11
CA ASN A 282 8.18 -6.84 -2.96
C ASN A 282 9.60 -7.02 -2.47
N ASP A 283 10.61 -6.92 -3.33
CA ASP A 283 12.03 -7.10 -2.97
C ASP A 283 12.46 -6.02 -1.98
N ARG A 284 12.05 -4.76 -2.23
CA ARG A 284 12.31 -3.65 -1.32
C ARG A 284 11.62 -3.82 0.03
N PHE A 285 10.38 -4.30 0.03
CA PHE A 285 9.64 -4.55 1.27
C PHE A 285 10.11 -5.84 1.98
N GLU A 286 10.72 -6.79 1.29
CA GLU A 286 11.26 -8.02 1.90
C GLU A 286 12.38 -7.70 2.90
N VAL A 287 13.28 -6.77 2.57
CA VAL A 287 14.34 -6.32 3.48
C VAL A 287 13.76 -5.76 4.79
N ILE A 288 12.62 -5.07 4.69
CA ILE A 288 11.91 -4.47 5.82
C ILE A 288 11.21 -5.57 6.63
N ARG A 289 10.50 -6.49 5.95
CA ARG A 289 9.79 -7.63 6.56
C ARG A 289 10.73 -8.63 7.24
N ALA A 290 11.96 -8.78 6.76
CA ALA A 290 12.94 -9.66 7.37
C ALA A 290 13.21 -9.33 8.86
N ASN A 291 12.94 -8.09 9.27
CA ASN A 291 13.15 -7.62 10.64
C ASN A 291 11.86 -7.04 11.28
N SER A 292 10.69 -7.25 10.66
CA SER A 292 9.43 -6.67 11.12
C SER A 292 8.22 -7.50 10.67
N ASP A 293 7.36 -7.87 11.61
CA ASP A 293 6.09 -8.56 11.35
C ASP A 293 4.93 -7.59 11.08
N MET A 294 5.20 -6.28 11.01
CA MET A 294 4.15 -5.25 10.99
C MET A 294 3.49 -5.03 9.62
N ILE A 295 4.11 -5.54 8.55
CA ILE A 295 3.58 -5.48 7.18
C ILE A 295 3.68 -6.85 6.51
N GLU A 296 2.65 -7.20 5.73
CA GLU A 296 2.59 -8.48 5.05
C GLU A 296 3.19 -8.40 3.64
N ALA A 297 3.49 -9.56 3.06
CA ALA A 297 3.81 -9.64 1.64
C ALA A 297 2.56 -9.39 0.79
N VAL A 298 2.73 -8.66 -0.31
CA VAL A 298 1.72 -8.62 -1.37
C VAL A 298 1.87 -9.91 -2.17
N THR A 299 0.88 -10.78 -2.11
CA THR A 299 0.99 -12.12 -2.70
C THR A 299 0.72 -12.09 -4.20
N ALA A 300 1.20 -13.11 -4.92
CA ALA A 300 0.93 -13.25 -6.35
C ALA A 300 -0.57 -13.40 -6.64
N GLU A 301 -1.33 -13.99 -5.73
CA GLU A 301 -2.80 -14.10 -5.84
C GLU A 301 -3.46 -12.74 -5.75
N GLU A 302 -3.03 -11.89 -4.80
CA GLU A 302 -3.52 -10.51 -4.67
C GLU A 302 -3.21 -9.68 -5.93
N LEU A 303 -2.00 -9.79 -6.48
CA LEU A 303 -1.64 -9.10 -7.73
C LEU A 303 -2.43 -9.61 -8.93
N ALA A 304 -2.75 -10.91 -8.99
CA ALA A 304 -3.59 -11.46 -10.05
C ALA A 304 -5.01 -10.87 -10.01
N LEU A 305 -5.55 -10.62 -8.81
CA LEU A 305 -6.82 -9.92 -8.64
C LEU A 305 -6.74 -8.47 -9.17
N MET A 306 -5.62 -7.79 -8.94
CA MET A 306 -5.42 -6.40 -9.38
C MET A 306 -5.43 -6.22 -10.91
N ALA A 307 -5.19 -7.27 -11.70
CA ALA A 307 -5.21 -7.17 -13.17
C ALA A 307 -6.54 -6.66 -13.75
N ASN A 308 -7.65 -6.92 -13.05
CA ASN A 308 -8.98 -6.46 -13.44
C ASN A 308 -9.34 -5.09 -12.87
N VAL A 309 -8.53 -4.52 -11.98
CA VAL A 309 -8.74 -3.19 -11.41
C VAL A 309 -8.26 -2.12 -12.40
N LYS A 310 -9.05 -1.06 -12.57
CA LYS A 310 -8.69 0.07 -13.45
C LYS A 310 -8.64 1.40 -12.72
N ALA A 311 -9.49 1.57 -11.72
CA ALA A 311 -9.48 2.76 -10.89
C ALA A 311 -9.97 2.47 -9.47
N VAL A 312 -9.59 3.31 -8.52
CA VAL A 312 -10.04 3.27 -7.13
C VAL A 312 -10.52 4.66 -6.75
N LEU A 313 -11.70 4.78 -6.15
CA LEU A 313 -12.26 6.05 -5.68
C LEU A 313 -12.44 5.98 -4.17
N VAL A 314 -11.77 6.86 -3.45
CA VAL A 314 -11.80 6.92 -1.98
C VAL A 314 -12.04 8.33 -1.49
N ASP A 315 -12.54 8.43 -0.27
CA ASP A 315 -12.56 9.65 0.52
C ASP A 315 -11.13 10.06 0.94
N ARG A 316 -10.89 11.38 1.12
CA ARG A 316 -9.69 11.90 1.77
C ARG A 316 -9.49 11.27 3.15
N GLU A 317 -10.57 11.03 3.90
CA GLU A 317 -10.53 10.42 5.23
C GLU A 317 -10.31 8.90 5.20
N TRP A 318 -10.27 8.27 4.02
CA TRP A 318 -10.02 6.84 3.94
C TRP A 318 -8.58 6.47 4.33
N PHE A 319 -7.59 7.25 3.93
CA PHE A 319 -6.20 7.02 4.33
C PHE A 319 -5.94 7.56 5.75
N GLN A 320 -5.68 6.64 6.67
CA GLN A 320 -5.31 6.95 8.05
C GLN A 320 -3.80 6.81 8.19
N ILE A 321 -3.07 7.72 7.54
CA ILE A 321 -1.61 7.77 7.51
C ILE A 321 -1.10 8.94 8.34
N TYR A 322 -0.36 8.62 9.39
CA TYR A 322 0.22 9.58 10.33
C TYR A 322 1.73 9.39 10.41
N ASP A 323 2.47 10.49 10.41
CA ASP A 323 3.89 10.46 10.73
C ASP A 323 4.06 10.46 12.26
N ASN A 324 4.73 9.46 12.81
CA ASN A 324 5.03 9.40 14.25
C ASN A 324 6.43 9.91 14.54
N GLN A 325 7.37 9.63 13.62
CA GLN A 325 8.75 10.07 13.78
C GLN A 325 9.42 10.20 12.41
N ASN A 326 10.02 11.36 12.15
CA ASN A 326 10.97 11.56 11.05
C ASN A 326 12.23 12.19 11.63
N LYS A 327 13.25 11.36 11.92
CA LYS A 327 14.44 11.82 12.63
C LYS A 327 15.72 11.36 11.95
N PHE A 328 16.51 12.32 11.50
CA PHE A 328 17.86 12.10 11.02
C PHE A 328 18.84 12.13 12.20
N THR A 329 19.65 11.08 12.34
CA THR A 329 20.67 10.95 13.38
C THR A 329 21.98 10.52 12.76
N GLU A 330 23.10 10.98 13.31
CA GLU A 330 24.43 10.71 12.79
C GLU A 330 25.39 10.35 13.92
N THR A 331 26.42 9.57 13.59
CA THR A 331 27.52 9.27 14.50
C THR A 331 28.83 9.10 13.74
N TYR A 332 29.90 9.63 14.30
CA TYR A 332 31.25 9.50 13.75
C TYR A 332 31.98 8.32 14.39
N VAL A 333 32.49 7.40 13.57
CA VAL A 333 33.26 6.25 14.01
C VAL A 333 34.75 6.58 13.93
N ALA A 334 35.30 7.09 15.04
CA ALA A 334 36.67 7.58 15.10
C ALA A 334 37.75 6.51 14.79
N SER A 335 37.47 5.22 15.03
CA SER A 335 38.42 4.14 14.73
C SER A 335 38.51 3.78 13.25
N GLY A 336 37.47 4.09 12.47
CA GLY A 336 37.39 3.80 11.03
C GLY A 336 37.32 5.06 10.15
N GLU A 337 37.32 6.25 10.77
CA GLU A 337 37.25 7.56 10.10
C GLU A 337 36.09 7.72 9.10
N TYR A 338 34.90 7.21 9.45
CA TYR A 338 33.68 7.35 8.65
C TYR A 338 32.48 7.84 9.48
N TRP A 339 31.50 8.41 8.79
CA TRP A 339 30.21 8.82 9.35
C TRP A 339 29.13 7.81 9.03
N ASN A 340 28.34 7.45 10.03
CA ASN A 340 27.10 6.72 9.85
C ASN A 340 25.92 7.67 10.02
N TYR A 341 25.07 7.74 9.00
CA TYR A 341 23.82 8.46 8.97
C TYR A 341 22.67 7.47 9.06
N PHE A 342 21.67 7.81 9.85
CA PHE A 342 20.47 6.99 10.07
C PHE A 342 19.25 7.89 9.98
N TYR A 343 18.45 7.71 8.94
CA TYR A 343 17.15 8.35 8.85
C TYR A 343 16.06 7.41 9.36
N ASN A 344 15.47 7.75 10.50
CA ASN A 344 14.46 6.94 11.18
C ASN A 344 13.07 7.46 10.84
N VAL A 345 12.25 6.59 10.26
CA VAL A 345 10.91 6.92 9.77
C VAL A 345 9.89 5.97 10.38
N TRP A 346 9.02 6.50 11.23
CA TRP A 346 7.96 5.75 11.91
C TRP A 346 6.60 6.32 11.52
N LYS A 347 5.65 5.45 11.18
CA LYS A 347 4.33 5.84 10.70
C LYS A 347 3.24 4.89 11.21
N THR A 348 2.05 5.42 11.39
CA THR A 348 0.81 4.66 11.48
C THR A 348 0.20 4.65 10.11
N VAL A 349 0.04 3.46 9.52
CA VAL A 349 -0.42 3.26 8.15
C VAL A 349 -1.66 2.38 8.19
N SER A 350 -2.82 2.99 8.05
CA SER A 350 -4.10 2.28 8.14
C SER A 350 -5.14 2.87 7.19
N SER A 351 -6.31 2.23 7.13
CA SER A 351 -7.48 2.75 6.40
C SER A 351 -8.71 2.83 7.31
N SER A 352 -9.49 3.90 7.14
CA SER A 352 -10.74 4.10 7.89
C SER A 352 -11.82 3.16 7.36
N PRO A 353 -12.46 2.35 8.24
CA PRO A 353 -13.56 1.49 7.83
C PRO A 353 -14.88 2.26 7.63
N PHE A 354 -14.98 3.49 8.14
CA PHE A 354 -16.17 4.33 8.07
C PHE A 354 -16.19 5.23 6.82
N SER A 355 -15.04 5.40 6.17
CA SER A 355 -14.89 6.20 4.95
C SER A 355 -15.33 5.43 3.70
N ASN A 356 -15.91 6.14 2.73
CA ASN A 356 -16.33 5.53 1.48
C ASN A 356 -15.12 5.13 0.61
N ALA A 357 -15.13 3.89 0.11
CA ALA A 357 -14.11 3.34 -0.76
C ALA A 357 -14.72 2.40 -1.81
N ILE A 358 -14.45 2.70 -3.08
CA ILE A 358 -14.94 1.97 -4.24
C ILE A 358 -13.79 1.56 -5.13
N VAL A 359 -13.86 0.34 -5.65
CA VAL A 359 -12.94 -0.17 -6.68
C VAL A 359 -13.69 -0.36 -7.99
N PHE A 360 -13.13 0.14 -9.09
CA PHE A 360 -13.68 -0.03 -10.42
C PHE A 360 -12.97 -1.18 -11.13
N VAL A 361 -13.75 -2.19 -11.49
CA VAL A 361 -13.25 -3.45 -12.02
C VAL A 361 -13.86 -3.78 -13.38
N THR A 362 -13.12 -4.48 -14.22
CA THR A 362 -13.64 -5.01 -15.48
C THR A 362 -14.57 -6.21 -15.23
N THR A 363 -15.36 -6.59 -16.23
CA THR A 363 -16.28 -7.75 -16.18
C THR A 363 -15.57 -9.09 -15.98
N GLY A 364 -14.24 -9.14 -16.12
CA GLY A 364 -13.44 -10.32 -15.78
C GLY A 364 -13.29 -10.54 -14.28
N ALA A 365 -13.55 -9.53 -13.44
CA ALA A 365 -13.50 -9.67 -12.00
C ALA A 365 -14.71 -10.45 -11.46
N ASN A 366 -14.44 -11.46 -10.63
CA ASN A 366 -15.49 -12.14 -9.87
C ASN A 366 -15.95 -11.28 -8.69
N THR A 367 -17.05 -10.55 -8.89
CA THR A 367 -17.64 -9.65 -7.89
C THR A 367 -18.83 -10.25 -7.15
N SER A 368 -19.24 -11.49 -7.46
CA SER A 368 -20.37 -12.15 -6.80
C SER A 368 -19.96 -12.73 -5.45
N MET A 369 -20.83 -12.59 -4.45
CA MET A 369 -20.64 -13.21 -3.13
C MET A 369 -20.44 -14.72 -3.24
N ASP A 370 -19.54 -15.26 -2.41
CA ASP A 370 -19.27 -16.70 -2.36
C ASP A 370 -20.52 -17.49 -1.94
N ALA A 371 -20.65 -18.70 -2.48
CA ALA A 371 -21.71 -19.63 -2.10
C ALA A 371 -21.55 -20.12 -0.66
N THR A 372 -20.34 -20.07 -0.10
CA THR A 372 -20.06 -20.46 1.28
C THR A 372 -19.11 -19.46 1.96
N LYS A 373 -19.19 -19.38 3.28
CA LYS A 373 -18.27 -18.62 4.14
C LYS A 373 -17.83 -19.50 5.31
N THR A 374 -16.56 -19.41 5.69
CA THR A 374 -16.01 -20.18 6.81
C THR A 374 -15.84 -19.28 8.02
N VAL A 375 -16.32 -19.74 9.17
CA VAL A 375 -16.22 -19.07 10.46
C VAL A 375 -15.44 -19.97 11.40
N LYS A 376 -14.45 -19.40 12.10
CA LYS A 376 -13.59 -20.12 13.05
C LYS A 376 -13.95 -19.74 14.48
N ILE A 377 -13.93 -20.72 15.38
CA ILE A 377 -14.06 -20.47 16.82
C ILE A 377 -12.71 -19.99 17.36
N VAL A 378 -12.64 -18.75 17.83
CA VAL A 378 -11.41 -18.11 18.32
C VAL A 378 -11.25 -18.19 19.83
N ASP A 379 -12.36 -18.25 20.56
CA ASP A 379 -12.33 -18.38 22.02
C ASP A 379 -13.51 -19.22 22.54
N LYS A 380 -13.25 -19.91 23.66
CA LYS A 380 -14.23 -20.70 24.40
C LYS A 380 -14.00 -20.50 25.89
N SER A 381 -14.96 -19.85 26.55
CA SER A 381 -14.89 -19.55 27.98
C SER A 381 -16.08 -20.16 28.72
N GLU A 382 -15.80 -21.00 29.71
CA GLU A 382 -16.82 -21.71 30.49
C GLU A 382 -16.90 -21.17 31.92
N GLY A 383 -18.07 -20.66 32.30
CA GLY A 383 -18.39 -20.24 33.66
C GLY A 383 -19.23 -21.28 34.41
N LYS A 384 -19.69 -20.93 35.62
CA LYS A 384 -20.54 -21.84 36.42
C LYS A 384 -21.96 -22.03 35.86
N GLU A 385 -22.48 -21.01 35.18
CA GLU A 385 -23.87 -20.96 34.72
C GLU A 385 -24.01 -20.73 33.21
N GLY A 386 -22.90 -20.52 32.50
CA GLY A 386 -22.93 -20.24 31.08
C GLY A 386 -21.60 -20.49 30.37
N LEU A 387 -21.69 -20.75 29.07
CA LEU A 387 -20.59 -20.96 28.14
C LEU A 387 -20.63 -19.82 27.11
N ALA A 388 -19.49 -19.16 26.89
CA ALA A 388 -19.30 -18.18 25.84
C ALA A 388 -18.41 -18.76 24.73
N LEU A 389 -18.87 -18.73 23.49
CA LEU A 389 -18.08 -19.06 22.29
C LEU A 389 -17.94 -17.79 21.45
N SER A 390 -16.72 -17.43 21.10
CA SER A 390 -16.44 -16.31 20.21
C SER A 390 -16.02 -16.85 18.85
N MET A 391 -16.64 -16.31 17.80
CA MET A 391 -16.46 -16.75 16.42
C MET A 391 -15.97 -15.59 15.55
N GLU A 392 -15.09 -15.89 14.60
CA GLU A 392 -14.55 -14.93 13.65
C GLU A 392 -14.63 -15.51 12.23
N MET A 393 -15.11 -14.72 11.27
CA MET A 393 -15.12 -15.15 9.87
C MET A 393 -13.69 -15.16 9.31
N LEU A 394 -13.27 -16.28 8.73
CA LEU A 394 -12.00 -16.35 8.01
C LEU A 394 -12.11 -15.54 6.70
N GLN A 395 -11.17 -14.62 6.49
CA GLN A 395 -11.06 -13.86 5.24
C GLN A 395 -10.05 -14.52 4.30
N GLY A 396 -10.51 -14.94 3.12
CA GLY A 396 -9.63 -15.26 2.00
C GLY A 396 -9.45 -14.04 1.07
N SER A 397 -8.45 -14.07 0.20
CA SER A 397 -8.21 -13.03 -0.81
C SER A 397 -9.36 -12.95 -1.82
N VAL A 398 -10.20 -11.93 -1.75
CA VAL A 398 -11.39 -11.73 -2.62
C VAL A 398 -11.58 -10.28 -3.08
N LEU A 399 -11.87 -10.09 -4.38
CA LEU A 399 -12.37 -8.83 -4.99
C LEU A 399 -13.86 -8.59 -4.71
N LYS A 400 -14.33 -9.03 -3.56
CA LYS A 400 -15.76 -9.07 -3.23
C LYS A 400 -15.95 -8.12 -2.07
N PRO A 401 -17.01 -7.29 -2.04
CA PRO A 401 -17.19 -6.41 -0.91
C PRO A 401 -17.43 -7.26 0.33
N ILE A 402 -16.45 -7.38 1.23
CA ILE A 402 -16.64 -7.81 2.62
C ILE A 402 -17.29 -6.65 3.39
N GLY A 403 -18.23 -5.94 2.77
CA GLY A 403 -18.99 -4.87 3.40
C GLY A 403 -19.75 -5.47 4.57
N GLY A 404 -19.37 -5.05 5.78
CA GLY A 404 -19.91 -5.56 7.03
C GLY A 404 -19.09 -6.73 7.58
N ASN A 405 -18.70 -6.59 8.86
CA ASN A 405 -18.45 -7.74 9.72
C ASN A 405 -19.61 -8.74 9.57
N ALA A 406 -19.31 -10.03 9.71
CA ALA A 406 -20.34 -11.06 9.87
C ALA A 406 -21.35 -10.62 10.95
N GLU A 407 -22.57 -10.27 10.57
CA GLU A 407 -23.63 -9.96 11.53
C GLU A 407 -24.32 -11.27 11.86
N PHE A 408 -24.01 -11.85 13.01
CA PHE A 408 -24.70 -13.05 13.49
C PHE A 408 -26.10 -12.68 13.96
N VAL A 409 -27.09 -13.42 13.47
CA VAL A 409 -28.50 -13.11 13.67
C VAL A 409 -29.07 -14.02 14.75
N GLN A 410 -29.79 -13.44 15.71
CA GLN A 410 -30.59 -14.22 16.65
C GLN A 410 -31.74 -14.88 15.90
N ASN A 411 -31.71 -16.21 15.78
CA ASN A 411 -32.75 -16.99 15.13
C ASN A 411 -33.72 -17.64 16.13
N GLU A 412 -34.77 -18.28 15.61
CA GLU A 412 -35.81 -18.92 16.41
C GLU A 412 -35.24 -20.07 17.24
N ASP A 413 -34.44 -20.94 16.62
CA ASP A 413 -33.77 -22.08 17.27
C ASP A 413 -32.90 -21.67 18.46
N ALA A 414 -32.05 -20.65 18.31
CA ALA A 414 -31.25 -20.13 19.40
C ALA A 414 -32.14 -19.54 20.51
N THR A 415 -33.23 -18.87 20.14
CA THR A 415 -34.16 -18.26 21.10
C THR A 415 -34.90 -19.30 21.92
N GLU A 416 -35.38 -20.38 21.29
CA GLU A 416 -36.05 -21.49 21.98
C GLU A 416 -35.12 -22.22 22.96
N ASN A 417 -33.84 -22.30 22.62
CA ASN A 417 -32.80 -22.88 23.47
C ASN A 417 -32.25 -21.91 24.53
N GLY A 418 -32.75 -20.67 24.60
CA GLY A 418 -32.28 -19.66 25.55
C GLY A 418 -30.84 -19.19 25.29
N ILE A 419 -30.35 -19.36 24.05
CA ILE A 419 -29.00 -18.98 23.62
C ILE A 419 -29.04 -17.54 23.11
N GLY A 420 -28.15 -16.70 23.63
CA GLY A 420 -27.96 -15.34 23.14
C GLY A 420 -26.91 -15.28 22.05
N VAL A 421 -27.30 -14.91 20.83
CA VAL A 421 -26.41 -14.62 19.71
C VAL A 421 -26.16 -13.11 19.68
N LYS A 422 -24.89 -12.70 19.74
CA LYS A 422 -24.46 -11.32 19.54
C LYS A 422 -24.05 -11.11 18.09
N ASP A 423 -24.40 -9.94 17.56
CA ASP A 423 -24.08 -9.49 16.20
C ASP A 423 -22.60 -9.65 15.85
N TYR A 424 -21.69 -9.40 16.79
CA TYR A 424 -20.25 -9.56 16.63
C TYR A 424 -19.71 -11.00 16.76
N GLY A 425 -20.57 -12.02 16.77
CA GLY A 425 -20.14 -13.44 16.75
C GLY A 425 -19.89 -14.08 18.10
N ALA A 426 -20.43 -13.52 19.19
CA ALA A 426 -20.43 -14.19 20.49
C ALA A 426 -21.75 -14.96 20.74
N LEU A 427 -21.62 -16.26 21.00
CA LEU A 427 -22.71 -17.13 21.44
C LEU A 427 -22.65 -17.27 22.96
N LEU A 428 -23.76 -16.94 23.64
CA LEU A 428 -23.94 -17.07 25.08
C LEU A 428 -24.90 -18.22 25.34
N VAL A 429 -24.37 -19.35 25.79
CA VAL A 429 -25.11 -20.61 25.97
C VAL A 429 -25.33 -20.88 27.47
N PRO A 430 -26.55 -21.19 27.92
CA PRO A 430 -26.80 -21.55 29.31
C PRO A 430 -26.22 -22.92 29.66
N LEU A 431 -25.72 -23.07 30.89
CA LEU A 431 -25.34 -24.37 31.46
C LEU A 431 -26.38 -24.85 32.48
N PRO A 432 -26.56 -26.17 32.64
CA PRO A 432 -25.87 -27.25 31.93
C PRO A 432 -26.39 -27.44 30.49
N LEU A 433 -25.51 -27.85 29.55
CA LEU A 433 -25.90 -28.09 28.15
C LEU A 433 -27.02 -29.14 27.98
N SER A 434 -27.20 -30.02 28.98
CA SER A 434 -28.32 -30.97 29.02
C SER A 434 -29.70 -30.33 29.17
N ALA A 435 -29.76 -29.03 29.47
CA ALA A 435 -31.01 -28.28 29.58
C ALA A 435 -31.48 -27.69 28.24
N LEU A 436 -30.66 -27.79 27.18
CA LEU A 436 -31.03 -27.37 25.82
C LEU A 436 -32.07 -28.34 25.25
N SER A 437 -33.01 -27.83 24.45
CA SER A 437 -34.05 -28.65 23.80
C SER A 437 -33.49 -29.49 22.67
N ALA A 438 -32.37 -29.05 22.06
CA ALA A 438 -31.64 -29.78 21.04
C ALA A 438 -30.13 -29.82 21.32
N SER A 439 -29.48 -30.91 20.90
CA SER A 439 -28.01 -31.09 20.98
C SER A 439 -27.24 -30.32 19.91
N THR A 440 -27.94 -29.85 18.88
CA THR A 440 -27.43 -29.07 17.77
C THR A 440 -28.35 -27.88 17.54
N ILE A 441 -27.80 -26.78 17.04
CA ILE A 441 -28.56 -25.58 16.69
C ILE A 441 -28.19 -25.13 15.27
N ASP A 442 -29.13 -24.51 14.59
CA ASP A 442 -28.82 -23.81 13.34
C ASP A 442 -28.31 -22.40 13.67
N LEU A 443 -27.35 -21.92 12.89
CA LEU A 443 -26.76 -20.59 13.05
C LEU A 443 -27.00 -19.77 11.79
N ASP A 444 -27.45 -18.52 11.97
CA ASP A 444 -27.66 -17.59 10.87
C ASP A 444 -26.70 -16.41 10.95
N MET A 445 -26.21 -16.00 9.79
CA MET A 445 -25.29 -14.89 9.64
C MET A 445 -25.64 -14.09 8.39
N LYS A 446 -25.50 -12.78 8.49
CA LYS A 446 -25.68 -11.86 7.38
C LYS A 446 -24.35 -11.20 7.03
N VAL A 447 -24.03 -11.21 5.74
CA VAL A 447 -22.85 -10.55 5.19
C VAL A 447 -23.30 -9.64 4.06
N ASN A 448 -23.14 -8.34 4.24
CA ASN A 448 -23.49 -7.33 3.24
C ASN A 448 -24.94 -7.46 2.68
N GLY A 449 -25.92 -7.71 3.55
CA GLY A 449 -27.31 -7.88 3.09
C GLY A 449 -27.69 -9.30 2.68
N VAL A 450 -26.72 -10.20 2.48
CA VAL A 450 -26.94 -11.59 2.05
C VAL A 450 -26.95 -12.51 3.27
N ASN A 451 -27.96 -13.37 3.36
CA ASN A 451 -28.09 -14.34 4.43
C ASN A 451 -27.31 -15.61 4.12
N TYR A 452 -26.75 -16.19 5.18
CA TYR A 452 -26.08 -17.47 5.17
C TYR A 452 -26.52 -18.26 6.42
N SER A 453 -26.77 -19.56 6.25
CA SER A 453 -27.08 -20.47 7.35
C SER A 453 -26.00 -21.55 7.51
N ALA A 454 -25.82 -22.01 8.74
CA ALA A 454 -25.05 -23.20 9.07
C ALA A 454 -25.91 -24.14 9.92
N ASP A 455 -26.29 -25.25 9.32
CA ASP A 455 -27.22 -26.19 9.96
C ASP A 455 -26.47 -27.14 10.90
N ASN A 456 -27.16 -27.58 11.96
CA ASN A 456 -26.71 -28.64 12.87
C ASN A 456 -25.38 -28.38 13.60
N PHE A 457 -25.10 -27.14 14.00
CA PHE A 457 -23.93 -26.82 14.80
C PHE A 457 -23.98 -27.47 16.19
N ASN A 458 -22.98 -28.29 16.52
CA ASN A 458 -22.89 -29.00 17.79
C ASN A 458 -22.04 -28.22 18.82
N ILE A 459 -22.73 -27.56 19.75
CA ILE A 459 -22.13 -26.75 20.81
C ILE A 459 -21.27 -27.59 21.77
N ALA A 460 -21.69 -28.81 22.08
CA ALA A 460 -21.02 -29.67 23.05
C ALA A 460 -19.63 -30.12 22.56
N SER A 461 -19.48 -30.36 21.25
CA SER A 461 -18.21 -30.75 20.65
C SER A 461 -17.31 -29.58 20.24
N ALA A 462 -17.85 -28.36 20.21
CA ALA A 462 -17.14 -27.17 19.73
C ALA A 462 -15.87 -26.86 20.53
N LYS A 463 -14.75 -26.67 19.84
CA LYS A 463 -13.43 -26.33 20.39
C LYS A 463 -12.86 -25.09 19.71
N VAL A 464 -11.95 -24.42 20.40
CA VAL A 464 -11.14 -23.35 19.81
C VAL A 464 -10.35 -23.92 18.64
N GLY A 465 -10.46 -23.28 17.48
CA GLY A 465 -9.86 -23.72 16.23
C GLY A 465 -10.80 -24.45 15.27
N ASP A 466 -11.98 -24.88 15.72
CA ASP A 466 -12.96 -25.52 14.84
C ASP A 466 -13.51 -24.51 13.80
N GLU A 467 -13.76 -25.01 12.59
CA GLU A 467 -14.29 -24.25 11.47
C GLU A 467 -15.73 -24.67 11.16
N ILE A 468 -16.59 -23.68 10.95
CA ILE A 468 -18.01 -23.81 10.64
C ILE A 468 -18.24 -23.23 9.26
N THR A 469 -18.85 -24.02 8.37
CA THR A 469 -19.17 -23.58 7.02
C THR A 469 -20.61 -23.09 6.96
N PHE A 470 -20.78 -21.82 6.64
CA PHE A 470 -22.05 -21.18 6.35
C PHE A 470 -22.32 -21.23 4.85
N THR A 471 -23.52 -21.62 4.45
CA THR A 471 -23.96 -21.69 3.05
C THR A 471 -24.90 -20.55 2.76
N LYS A 472 -24.76 -19.95 1.58
CA LYS A 472 -25.60 -18.84 1.14
C LYS A 472 -27.05 -19.32 0.94
N ASP A 473 -27.99 -18.60 1.51
CA ASP A 473 -29.42 -18.87 1.32
C ASP A 473 -29.82 -18.60 -0.14
N ALA A 474 -30.71 -19.44 -0.67
CA ALA A 474 -31.14 -19.42 -2.07
C ALA A 474 -32.01 -18.22 -2.45
#